data_AF-A0A2V2QDH1-F1
#
_entry.id   AF-A0A2V2QDH1-F1
#
_cell.length_a   1.000
_cell.length_b   1.000
_cell.length_c   1.000
_cell.angle_alpha   90.00
_cell.angle_beta   90.00
_cell.angle_gamma   90.00
#
_symmetry.space_group_name_H-M   'P 1'
#
loop_
_entity.id
_entity.type
_entity.pdbx_description
1 polymer ?
#
loop_
_entity_poly.entity_id
_entity_poly.type
_entity_poly.pdbx_seq_one_letter_code
_entity_poly.pdbx_strand_id
1 'polypeptide(L)'
;ITAARPPTAAPPAAGVTPKEAAAAARRLLSTQNADMGSNAVAFRGSTTANGRGLLLGNPHYPWDGGRRFWQSQQTIPGELNVAGGSLLGSTTISIGHNADVAWSHTVATGVTLNLHQLTLDPADPTVYLVDGKPQRMTQRTVTVPVKDAAPVTRTQWWTRYGPVVTSLGAALPLPWTASTAYALNDPNAVNLRSADTSLGFSRARSTAGIEWALHRSQGLPWVNTIAADRSGNSFFSQSQVLPRITDELAARCSTPLGRATYPSAGLAVLDGSKASCALGRDRDAVQPGIFGPGRMPTLKNTPYVENSNDSAWLTNADRPLTGYERVFGTTATQRSVRTRGAIEDVAAMAERGRLRVADLERQQFADRAPTGDL
;
A
#
# COMPACT_ATOMS: atom_id res chain seq x y z
N ILE A 1 17.03 -1.36 -10.45
CA ILE A 1 16.86 -1.40 -11.93
C ILE A 1 18.15 -0.98 -12.64
N THR A 2 18.62 0.27 -12.53
CA THR A 2 19.79 0.75 -13.33
C THR A 2 21.15 0.13 -12.97
N ALA A 3 21.23 -0.54 -11.82
CA ALA A 3 22.41 -1.31 -11.40
C ALA A 3 22.38 -2.76 -11.90
N ALA A 4 21.25 -3.23 -12.43
CA ALA A 4 21.11 -4.59 -12.92
C ALA A 4 21.86 -4.74 -14.25
N ARG A 5 22.88 -5.58 -14.25
CA ARG A 5 23.69 -5.92 -15.42
C ARG A 5 23.83 -7.43 -15.50
N PRO A 6 23.82 -8.01 -16.71
CA PRO A 6 24.20 -9.40 -16.89
C PRO A 6 25.58 -9.64 -16.27
N PRO A 7 25.81 -10.80 -15.64
CA PRO A 7 27.10 -11.10 -15.04
C PRO A 7 28.19 -11.05 -16.12
N THR A 8 29.29 -10.38 -15.80
CA THR A 8 30.58 -10.67 -16.44
C THR A 8 31.17 -11.92 -15.75
N ALA A 9 32.24 -12.51 -16.29
CA ALA A 9 32.86 -13.76 -15.77
C ALA A 9 33.38 -13.70 -14.30
N ALA A 10 33.03 -12.67 -13.54
CA ALA A 10 33.31 -12.56 -12.12
C ALA A 10 32.47 -13.56 -11.30
N PRO A 11 33.02 -14.10 -10.20
CA PRO A 11 32.29 -15.00 -9.32
C PRO A 11 31.06 -14.29 -8.73
N PRO A 12 29.92 -14.99 -8.60
CA PRO A 12 28.69 -14.40 -8.08
C PRO A 12 28.91 -13.91 -6.65
N ALA A 13 28.34 -12.75 -6.31
CA ALA A 13 28.24 -12.31 -4.93
C ALA A 13 27.55 -13.40 -4.09
N ALA A 14 28.01 -13.59 -2.85
CA ALA A 14 27.41 -14.55 -1.93
C ALA A 14 25.89 -14.31 -1.83
N GLY A 15 25.11 -15.37 -2.04
CA GLY A 15 23.66 -15.32 -1.87
C GLY A 15 23.27 -15.03 -0.43
N VAL A 16 22.09 -14.46 -0.23
CA VAL A 16 21.52 -14.22 1.12
C VAL A 16 20.92 -15.53 1.63
N THR A 17 21.15 -15.85 2.90
CA THR A 17 20.43 -16.98 3.50
C THR A 17 18.93 -16.66 3.61
N PRO A 18 18.03 -17.66 3.56
CA PRO A 18 16.60 -17.40 3.72
C PRO A 18 16.24 -16.64 5.01
N LYS A 19 16.97 -16.89 6.11
CA LYS A 19 16.76 -16.20 7.41
C LYS A 19 17.12 -14.71 7.34
N GLU A 20 18.27 -14.39 6.75
CA GLU A 20 18.71 -12.99 6.54
C GLU A 20 17.76 -12.25 5.60
N ALA A 21 17.31 -12.92 4.54
CA ALA A 21 16.34 -12.34 3.61
C ALA A 21 15.00 -12.04 4.28
N ALA A 22 14.49 -12.93 5.12
CA ALA A 22 13.27 -12.69 5.90
C ALA A 22 13.44 -11.48 6.84
N ALA A 23 14.58 -11.37 7.53
CA ALA A 23 14.87 -10.23 8.39
C ALA A 23 14.99 -8.91 7.60
N ALA A 24 15.66 -8.94 6.44
CA ALA A 24 15.79 -7.81 5.54
C ALA A 24 14.43 -7.37 4.99
N ALA A 25 13.59 -8.31 4.54
CA ALA A 25 12.26 -8.03 4.02
C ALA A 25 11.36 -7.43 5.13
N ARG A 26 11.40 -7.97 6.35
CA ARG A 26 10.70 -7.38 7.50
C ARG A 26 11.14 -5.95 7.77
N ARG A 27 12.46 -5.68 7.79
CA ARG A 27 12.97 -4.32 8.02
C ARG A 27 12.55 -3.35 6.91
N LEU A 28 12.62 -3.78 5.66
CA LEU A 28 12.29 -2.97 4.49
C LEU A 28 10.79 -2.61 4.44
N LEU A 29 9.92 -3.56 4.79
CA LEU A 29 8.46 -3.42 4.68
C LEU A 29 7.79 -3.10 6.03
N SER A 30 8.57 -2.86 7.09
CA SER A 30 8.04 -2.53 8.41
C SER A 30 7.46 -1.12 8.39
N THR A 31 6.20 -0.98 8.77
CA THR A 31 5.59 0.32 9.08
C THR A 31 5.94 0.81 10.49
N GLN A 32 6.51 -0.06 11.35
CA GLN A 32 6.91 0.29 12.72
C GLN A 32 8.21 1.10 12.79
N ASN A 33 9.06 1.00 11.74
CA ASN A 33 10.33 1.73 11.65
C ASN A 33 10.26 2.92 10.68
N ALA A 34 9.06 3.31 10.24
CA ALA A 34 8.89 4.42 9.34
C ALA A 34 9.03 5.75 10.12
N ASP A 35 9.84 6.68 9.61
CA ASP A 35 9.93 8.05 10.13
C ASP A 35 8.62 8.85 9.93
N MET A 36 7.61 8.24 9.29
CA MET A 36 6.34 8.83 8.94
C MET A 36 5.19 7.93 9.41
N GLY A 37 4.14 8.54 9.93
CA GLY A 37 2.90 7.89 10.36
C GLY A 37 1.66 8.61 9.85
N SER A 38 0.48 8.18 10.24
CA SER A 38 -0.80 8.87 10.04
C SER A 38 -1.81 8.25 10.99
N ASN A 39 -2.71 9.07 11.51
CA ASN A 39 -3.88 8.60 12.25
C ASN A 39 -5.14 9.05 11.49
N ALA A 40 -6.14 8.18 11.44
CA ALA A 40 -7.47 8.58 10.97
C ALA A 40 -8.54 7.80 11.73
N VAL A 41 -9.61 8.49 12.13
CA VAL A 41 -10.67 7.93 12.96
C VAL A 41 -12.02 8.40 12.43
N ALA A 42 -12.97 7.48 12.26
CA ALA A 42 -14.37 7.80 11.97
C ALA A 42 -15.29 7.19 13.02
N PHE A 43 -16.15 8.02 13.60
CA PHE A 43 -17.17 7.63 14.57
C PHE A 43 -18.54 7.56 13.90
N ARG A 44 -19.34 6.56 14.29
CA ARG A 44 -20.72 6.39 13.84
C ARG A 44 -21.63 7.41 14.52
N GLY A 45 -22.71 7.81 13.84
CA GLY A 45 -23.72 8.74 14.37
C GLY A 45 -24.23 8.38 15.77
N SER A 46 -24.38 7.09 16.10
CA SER A 46 -24.81 6.65 17.44
C SER A 46 -23.84 6.97 18.57
N THR A 47 -22.58 7.28 18.29
CA THR A 47 -21.58 7.70 19.30
C THR A 47 -21.40 9.22 19.32
N THR A 48 -22.06 9.97 18.44
CA THR A 48 -21.93 11.43 18.33
C THR A 48 -23.11 12.19 18.93
N ALA A 49 -22.91 13.45 19.32
CA ALA A 49 -23.94 14.27 19.93
C ALA A 49 -25.08 14.66 18.97
N ASN A 50 -24.80 14.74 17.68
CA ASN A 50 -25.75 15.24 16.66
C ASN A 50 -26.25 14.15 15.70
N GLY A 51 -25.89 12.88 15.94
CA GLY A 51 -26.31 11.75 15.12
C GLY A 51 -25.61 11.63 13.76
N ARG A 52 -24.67 12.53 13.40
CA ARG A 52 -23.92 12.49 12.14
C ARG A 52 -22.59 11.79 12.30
N GLY A 53 -21.98 11.37 11.20
CA GLY A 53 -20.63 10.83 11.23
C GLY A 53 -19.63 11.91 11.63
N LEU A 54 -18.58 11.51 12.35
CA LEU A 54 -17.53 12.41 12.81
C LEU A 54 -16.17 11.83 12.44
N LEU A 55 -15.33 12.63 11.77
CA LEU A 55 -14.03 12.20 11.24
C LEU A 55 -12.89 13.06 11.81
N LEU A 56 -11.82 12.40 12.24
CA LEU A 56 -10.49 12.99 12.43
C LEU A 56 -9.56 12.47 11.33
N GLY A 57 -8.93 13.38 10.58
CA GLY A 57 -7.86 13.07 9.64
C GLY A 57 -6.55 13.73 10.08
N ASN A 58 -5.53 12.94 10.37
CA ASN A 58 -4.24 13.42 10.87
C ASN A 58 -3.06 12.73 10.15
N PRO A 59 -2.80 13.10 8.88
CA PRO A 59 -1.67 12.54 8.13
C PRO A 59 -0.33 13.12 8.64
N HIS A 60 0.65 12.27 8.99
CA HIS A 60 2.01 12.72 9.30
C HIS A 60 2.86 12.64 8.03
N TYR A 61 2.94 13.77 7.33
CA TYR A 61 3.64 13.91 6.06
C TYR A 61 4.79 14.92 6.16
N PRO A 62 5.75 14.92 5.20
CA PRO A 62 6.86 15.86 5.21
C PRO A 62 6.38 17.30 5.22
N TRP A 63 7.04 18.14 6.00
CA TRP A 63 6.72 19.57 6.11
C TRP A 63 7.20 20.37 4.88
N ASP A 64 8.17 19.82 4.15
CA ASP A 64 8.82 20.46 3.00
C ASP A 64 8.82 19.57 1.75
N GLY A 65 9.00 20.21 0.60
CA GLY A 65 9.09 19.56 -0.72
C GLY A 65 7.73 19.18 -1.32
N GLY A 66 7.77 18.50 -2.47
CA GLY A 66 6.57 18.18 -3.27
C GLY A 66 5.54 17.26 -2.59
N ARG A 67 5.91 16.62 -1.47
CA ARG A 67 5.02 15.75 -0.68
C ARG A 67 4.32 16.46 0.47
N ARG A 68 4.51 17.78 0.63
CA ARG A 68 3.76 18.59 1.59
C ARG A 68 2.31 18.76 1.11
N PHE A 69 1.36 18.76 2.04
CA PHE A 69 -0.03 19.10 1.76
C PHE A 69 -0.23 20.61 1.52
N TRP A 70 -1.12 20.91 0.58
CA TRP A 70 -1.67 22.24 0.32
C TRP A 70 -3.18 22.22 0.53
N GLN A 71 -3.69 23.13 1.34
CA GLN A 71 -5.13 23.24 1.60
C GLN A 71 -5.79 24.09 0.51
N SER A 72 -6.90 23.60 -0.04
CA SER A 72 -7.70 24.34 -1.01
C SER A 72 -9.16 23.92 -0.96
N GLN A 73 -10.02 24.78 -1.52
CA GLN A 73 -11.39 24.44 -1.87
C GLN A 73 -11.58 24.57 -3.37
N GLN A 74 -12.20 23.57 -3.98
CA GLN A 74 -12.52 23.53 -5.41
C GLN A 74 -14.04 23.65 -5.55
N THR A 75 -14.49 24.76 -6.13
CA THR A 75 -15.91 25.05 -6.37
C THR A 75 -16.14 25.22 -7.86
N ILE A 76 -16.89 24.28 -8.45
CA ILE A 76 -17.39 24.33 -9.82
C ILE A 76 -18.92 24.36 -9.73
N PRO A 77 -19.57 25.49 -10.06
CA PRO A 77 -21.01 25.65 -9.89
C PRO A 77 -21.83 24.49 -10.49
N GLY A 78 -22.72 23.90 -9.71
CA GLY A 78 -23.56 22.77 -10.11
C GLY A 78 -22.87 21.40 -10.14
N GLU A 79 -21.55 21.35 -10.05
CA GLU A 79 -20.75 20.15 -10.36
C GLU A 79 -19.90 19.65 -9.19
N LEU A 80 -19.26 20.57 -8.45
CA LEU A 80 -18.28 20.23 -7.43
C LEU A 80 -18.19 21.31 -6.36
N ASN A 81 -18.16 20.90 -5.10
CA ASN A 81 -17.81 21.77 -3.99
C ASN A 81 -17.14 20.92 -2.90
N VAL A 82 -15.81 20.96 -2.88
CA VAL A 82 -14.99 20.10 -2.02
C VAL A 82 -13.84 20.89 -1.43
N ALA A 83 -13.54 20.68 -0.16
CA ALA A 83 -12.43 21.31 0.54
C ALA A 83 -11.54 20.26 1.20
N GLY A 84 -10.24 20.53 1.26
CA GLY A 84 -9.30 19.63 1.92
C GLY A 84 -7.85 19.91 1.56
N GLY A 85 -7.02 18.89 1.72
CA GLY A 85 -5.60 18.90 1.40
C GLY A 85 -5.26 18.03 0.19
N SER A 86 -4.32 18.50 -0.61
CA SER A 86 -3.73 17.74 -1.73
C SER A 86 -2.20 17.86 -1.72
N LEU A 87 -1.49 16.87 -2.24
CA LEU A 87 -0.05 17.00 -2.48
C LEU A 87 0.20 18.06 -3.56
N LEU A 88 1.34 18.77 -3.48
CA LEU A 88 1.70 19.77 -4.50
C LEU A 88 1.72 19.15 -5.90
N GLY A 89 1.04 19.82 -6.84
CA GLY A 89 0.87 19.37 -8.23
C GLY A 89 -0.33 18.43 -8.47
N SER A 90 -1.03 17.98 -7.42
CA SER A 90 -2.26 17.21 -7.58
C SER A 90 -3.42 18.13 -8.00
N THR A 91 -4.25 17.66 -8.93
CA THR A 91 -5.43 18.42 -9.40
C THR A 91 -6.69 18.14 -8.60
N THR A 92 -6.69 17.11 -7.75
CA THR A 92 -7.84 16.67 -6.94
C THR A 92 -7.55 16.71 -5.44
N ILE A 93 -8.58 16.92 -4.62
CA ILE A 93 -8.48 16.83 -3.16
C ILE A 93 -8.19 15.38 -2.74
N SER A 94 -7.10 15.17 -2.00
CA SER A 94 -6.67 13.83 -1.56
C SER A 94 -7.31 13.42 -0.24
N ILE A 95 -7.36 14.34 0.73
CA ILE A 95 -8.01 14.16 2.04
C ILE A 95 -8.90 15.38 2.25
N GLY A 96 -10.14 15.20 2.68
CA GLY A 96 -11.04 16.35 2.80
C GLY A 96 -12.47 15.98 3.08
N HIS A 97 -13.36 16.89 2.69
CA HIS A 97 -14.80 16.73 2.84
C HIS A 97 -15.55 17.53 1.78
N ASN A 98 -16.81 17.14 1.56
CA ASN A 98 -17.82 17.95 0.89
C ASN A 98 -19.03 18.14 1.83
N ALA A 99 -20.20 18.48 1.29
CA ALA A 99 -21.41 18.71 2.09
C ALA A 99 -21.96 17.42 2.75
N ASP A 100 -21.60 16.25 2.24
CA ASP A 100 -22.23 14.98 2.58
C ASP A 100 -21.28 13.99 3.28
N VAL A 101 -20.00 13.99 2.93
CA VAL A 101 -19.01 13.01 3.40
C VAL A 101 -17.64 13.65 3.63
N ALA A 102 -16.93 13.13 4.63
CA ALA A 102 -15.53 13.43 4.89
C ALA A 102 -14.70 12.13 4.80
N TRP A 103 -13.47 12.23 4.32
CA TRP A 103 -12.54 11.11 4.26
C TRP A 103 -11.10 11.52 4.56
N SER A 104 -10.33 10.55 5.04
CA SER A 104 -8.89 10.66 5.25
C SER A 104 -8.19 9.35 4.91
N HIS A 105 -6.86 9.40 4.93
CA HIS A 105 -5.98 8.32 4.53
C HIS A 105 -4.87 8.09 5.55
N THR A 106 -4.48 6.83 5.67
CA THR A 106 -3.27 6.41 6.38
C THR A 106 -2.47 5.50 5.46
N VAL A 107 -1.14 5.50 5.57
CA VAL A 107 -0.31 4.52 4.85
C VAL A 107 -0.73 3.11 5.26
N ALA A 108 -0.97 2.27 4.27
CA ALA A 108 -1.44 0.91 4.46
C ALA A 108 -0.28 -0.10 4.42
N THR A 109 -0.44 -1.23 5.12
CA THR A 109 0.59 -2.25 5.29
C THR A 109 0.74 -3.21 4.11
N GLY A 110 -0.09 -3.07 3.08
CA GLY A 110 -0.10 -4.01 1.97
C GLY A 110 1.17 -3.92 1.13
N VAL A 111 1.75 -5.06 0.76
CA VAL A 111 2.98 -5.11 -0.03
C VAL A 111 2.66 -4.89 -1.50
N THR A 112 2.95 -3.69 -2.01
CA THR A 112 2.57 -3.24 -3.37
C THR A 112 3.41 -3.84 -4.49
N LEU A 113 4.23 -4.85 -4.21
CA LEU A 113 5.12 -5.47 -5.19
C LEU A 113 5.32 -6.95 -4.92
N ASN A 114 5.74 -7.69 -5.94
CA ASN A 114 6.30 -9.02 -5.80
C ASN A 114 7.51 -9.21 -6.72
N LEU A 115 8.28 -10.26 -6.46
CA LEU A 115 9.39 -10.67 -7.30
C LEU A 115 9.06 -11.96 -8.03
N HIS A 116 9.61 -12.11 -9.25
CA HIS A 116 9.74 -13.39 -9.94
C HIS A 116 11.22 -13.72 -10.04
N GLN A 117 11.62 -14.87 -9.50
CA GLN A 117 12.95 -15.42 -9.71
C GLN A 117 12.97 -16.12 -11.08
N LEU A 118 13.89 -15.70 -11.95
CA LEU A 118 14.02 -16.17 -13.32
C LEU A 118 15.07 -17.27 -13.38
N THR A 119 14.77 -18.35 -14.11
CA THR A 119 15.77 -19.31 -14.56
C THR A 119 16.32 -18.83 -15.90
N LEU A 120 17.63 -18.59 -15.97
CA LEU A 120 18.28 -18.08 -17.17
C LEU A 120 18.76 -19.20 -18.09
N ASP A 121 18.84 -18.90 -19.38
CA ASP A 121 19.49 -19.76 -20.36
C ASP A 121 21.00 -19.83 -20.05
N PRO A 122 21.59 -21.02 -19.90
CA PRO A 122 23.02 -21.16 -19.60
C PRO A 122 23.94 -20.58 -20.68
N ALA A 123 23.46 -20.42 -21.92
CA ALA A 123 24.21 -19.84 -23.02
C ALA A 123 24.06 -18.31 -23.13
N ASP A 124 23.00 -17.73 -22.58
CA ASP A 124 22.69 -16.30 -22.68
C ASP A 124 21.96 -15.80 -21.41
N PRO A 125 22.64 -15.12 -20.48
CA PRO A 125 22.02 -14.65 -19.23
C PRO A 125 21.01 -13.51 -19.44
N THR A 126 20.77 -13.07 -20.69
CA THR A 126 19.71 -12.14 -21.08
C THR A 126 18.47 -12.84 -21.65
N VAL A 127 18.46 -14.17 -21.64
CA VAL A 127 17.32 -15.02 -21.96
C VAL A 127 16.91 -15.77 -20.70
N TYR A 128 15.61 -15.79 -20.41
CA TYR A 128 15.03 -16.57 -19.33
C TYR A 128 14.05 -17.61 -19.88
N LEU A 129 13.83 -18.68 -19.13
CA LEU A 129 12.96 -19.78 -19.55
C LEU A 129 11.59 -19.64 -18.88
N VAL A 130 10.52 -19.88 -19.64
CA VAL A 130 9.15 -20.07 -19.11
C VAL A 130 8.58 -21.34 -19.71
N ASP A 131 8.27 -22.32 -18.87
CA ASP A 131 7.87 -23.68 -19.26
C ASP A 131 8.85 -24.28 -20.29
N GLY A 132 10.15 -24.08 -20.07
CA GLY A 132 11.23 -24.52 -20.96
C GLY A 132 11.41 -23.69 -22.24
N LYS A 133 10.52 -22.72 -22.53
CA LYS A 133 10.61 -21.89 -23.73
C LYS A 133 11.46 -20.63 -23.47
N PRO A 134 12.45 -20.33 -24.32
CA PRO A 134 13.29 -19.14 -24.16
C PRO A 134 12.49 -17.85 -24.38
N GLN A 135 12.74 -16.87 -23.51
CA GLN A 135 12.16 -15.53 -23.52
C GLN A 135 13.30 -14.52 -23.44
N ARG A 136 13.48 -13.70 -24.48
CA ARG A 136 14.52 -12.67 -24.50
C ARG A 136 14.09 -11.46 -23.68
N MET A 137 14.98 -10.97 -22.82
CA MET A 137 14.77 -9.70 -22.13
C MET A 137 14.79 -8.54 -23.13
N THR A 138 13.95 -7.53 -22.89
CA THR A 138 13.97 -6.29 -23.66
C THR A 138 14.99 -5.33 -23.07
N GLN A 139 15.95 -4.92 -23.87
CA GLN A 139 16.94 -3.91 -23.50
C GLN A 139 16.35 -2.50 -23.67
N ARG A 140 16.58 -1.62 -22.70
CA ARG A 140 16.24 -0.19 -22.77
C ARG A 140 17.43 0.65 -22.33
N THR A 141 17.90 1.52 -23.19
CA THR A 141 19.01 2.44 -22.89
C THR A 141 18.46 3.81 -22.52
N VAL A 142 18.94 4.38 -21.42
CA VAL A 142 18.57 5.72 -20.98
C VAL A 142 19.83 6.55 -20.81
N THR A 143 19.87 7.71 -21.46
CA THR A 143 20.95 8.68 -21.36
C THR A 143 20.47 9.91 -20.60
N VAL A 144 21.18 10.25 -19.53
CA VAL A 144 20.86 11.41 -18.68
C VAL A 144 21.94 12.47 -18.89
N PRO A 145 21.58 13.69 -19.34
CA PRO A 145 22.54 14.80 -19.40
C PRO A 145 22.99 15.18 -17.99
N VAL A 146 24.28 15.42 -17.81
CA VAL A 146 24.86 15.85 -16.52
C VAL A 146 25.44 17.24 -16.71
N LYS A 147 25.07 18.17 -15.82
CA LYS A 147 25.60 19.53 -15.87
C LYS A 147 27.11 19.48 -15.73
N ASP A 148 27.82 20.17 -16.61
CA ASP A 148 29.28 20.30 -16.61
C ASP A 148 30.05 18.97 -16.73
N ALA A 149 29.41 17.90 -17.22
CA ALA A 149 30.03 16.59 -17.44
C ALA A 149 29.43 15.85 -18.64
N ALA A 150 30.07 14.74 -19.04
CA ALA A 150 29.54 13.89 -20.10
C ALA A 150 28.20 13.23 -19.70
N PRO A 151 27.23 13.07 -20.62
CA PRO A 151 25.99 12.37 -20.33
C PRO A 151 26.23 10.93 -19.85
N VAL A 152 25.48 10.51 -18.84
CA VAL A 152 25.57 9.15 -18.30
C VAL A 152 24.54 8.26 -18.97
N THR A 153 25.01 7.22 -19.65
CA THR A 153 24.14 6.22 -20.28
C THR A 153 24.07 4.96 -19.44
N ARG A 154 22.86 4.46 -19.17
CA ARG A 154 22.63 3.20 -18.47
C ARG A 154 21.66 2.31 -19.22
N THR A 155 22.00 1.03 -19.32
CA THR A 155 21.14 -0.01 -19.87
C THR A 155 20.26 -0.62 -18.77
N GLN A 156 19.00 -0.86 -19.09
CA GLN A 156 18.00 -1.51 -18.26
C GLN A 156 17.45 -2.72 -19.00
N TRP A 157 17.01 -3.73 -18.24
CA TRP A 157 16.52 -4.99 -18.78
C TRP A 157 15.11 -5.24 -18.28
N TRP A 158 14.21 -5.59 -19.19
CA TRP A 158 12.80 -5.82 -18.91
C TRP A 158 12.39 -7.23 -19.31
N THR A 159 11.59 -7.86 -18.47
CA THR A 159 10.98 -9.17 -18.72
C THR A 159 9.47 -9.00 -18.86
N ARG A 160 8.75 -10.10 -19.13
CA ARG A 160 7.28 -10.10 -19.10
C ARG A 160 6.70 -9.77 -17.71
N TYR A 161 7.50 -9.91 -16.65
CA TYR A 161 7.09 -9.67 -15.26
C TYR A 161 7.44 -8.26 -14.76
N GLY A 162 8.22 -7.49 -15.53
CA GLY A 162 8.73 -6.17 -15.15
C GLY A 162 10.26 -6.06 -15.23
N PRO A 163 10.84 -4.97 -14.72
CA PRO A 163 12.27 -4.70 -14.81
C PRO A 163 13.09 -5.68 -13.97
N VAL A 164 14.28 -6.01 -14.47
CA VAL A 164 15.27 -6.78 -13.72
C VAL A 164 15.87 -5.92 -12.61
N VAL A 165 15.99 -6.49 -11.42
CA VAL A 165 16.54 -5.85 -10.23
C VAL A 165 17.63 -6.71 -9.61
N THR A 166 18.65 -6.07 -9.06
CA THR A 166 19.75 -6.72 -8.33
C THR A 166 19.71 -6.53 -6.82
N SER A 167 18.74 -5.74 -6.35
CA SER A 167 18.41 -5.58 -4.93
C SER A 167 16.99 -5.03 -4.79
N LEU A 168 16.43 -5.20 -3.59
CA LEU A 168 15.26 -4.50 -3.12
C LEU A 168 15.66 -3.67 -1.88
N GLY A 169 15.70 -2.35 -2.05
CA GLY A 169 16.33 -1.44 -1.09
C GLY A 169 17.81 -1.74 -0.87
N ALA A 170 18.36 -1.25 0.24
CA ALA A 170 19.72 -1.57 0.68
C ALA A 170 19.82 -2.93 1.40
N ALA A 171 18.68 -3.51 1.80
CA ALA A 171 18.63 -4.62 2.75
C ALA A 171 18.59 -6.01 2.09
N LEU A 172 18.02 -6.15 0.89
CA LEU A 172 17.80 -7.44 0.25
C LEU A 172 18.51 -7.51 -1.11
N PRO A 173 19.72 -8.07 -1.20
CA PRO A 173 20.37 -8.28 -2.49
C PRO A 173 19.72 -9.44 -3.26
N LEU A 174 19.66 -9.28 -4.58
CA LEU A 174 18.97 -10.15 -5.54
C LEU A 174 19.91 -10.39 -6.74
N PRO A 175 21.08 -11.04 -6.54
CA PRO A 175 22.15 -11.05 -7.53
C PRO A 175 21.69 -11.61 -8.88
N TRP A 176 22.15 -10.98 -9.96
CA TRP A 176 22.05 -11.52 -11.31
C TRP A 176 23.28 -12.40 -11.56
N THR A 177 23.07 -13.70 -11.58
CA THR A 177 24.10 -14.73 -11.83
C THR A 177 23.96 -15.30 -13.24
N ALA A 178 24.81 -16.24 -13.64
CA ALA A 178 24.69 -16.90 -14.94
C ALA A 178 23.38 -17.70 -15.08
N SER A 179 22.76 -18.12 -13.98
CA SER A 179 21.58 -18.99 -13.98
C SER A 179 20.33 -18.36 -13.35
N THR A 180 20.46 -17.22 -12.69
CA THR A 180 19.35 -16.60 -11.93
C THR A 180 19.34 -15.08 -12.06
N ALA A 181 18.16 -14.52 -12.25
CA ALA A 181 17.89 -13.09 -12.11
C ALA A 181 16.54 -12.88 -11.40
N TYR A 182 16.21 -11.63 -11.04
CA TYR A 182 14.95 -11.30 -10.39
C TYR A 182 14.24 -10.17 -11.14
N ALA A 183 12.96 -10.36 -11.45
CA ALA A 183 12.11 -9.34 -12.02
C ALA A 183 11.14 -8.81 -10.96
N LEU A 184 10.97 -7.49 -10.91
CA LEU A 184 10.06 -6.81 -9.99
C LEU A 184 8.74 -6.51 -10.70
N ASN A 185 7.63 -6.90 -10.09
CA ASN A 185 6.29 -6.50 -10.50
C ASN A 185 5.71 -5.53 -9.45
N ASP A 186 5.33 -4.34 -9.90
CA ASP A 186 4.56 -3.37 -9.13
C ASP A 186 3.37 -2.90 -9.99
N PRO A 187 2.12 -3.30 -9.68
CA PRO A 187 0.96 -2.90 -10.46
C PRO A 187 0.67 -1.40 -10.42
N ASN A 188 1.27 -0.63 -9.51
CA ASN A 188 1.16 0.82 -9.47
C ASN A 188 2.04 1.54 -10.49
N ALA A 189 3.04 0.88 -11.08
CA ALA A 189 3.88 1.46 -12.12
C ALA A 189 3.09 1.89 -13.38
N VAL A 190 1.88 1.35 -13.55
CA VAL A 190 0.94 1.68 -14.64
C VAL A 190 -0.41 2.18 -14.12
N ASN A 191 -0.54 2.43 -12.82
CA ASN A 191 -1.78 2.90 -12.22
C ASN A 191 -1.89 4.43 -12.34
N LEU A 192 -2.75 4.89 -13.25
CA LEU A 192 -3.04 6.32 -13.47
C LEU A 192 -4.42 6.75 -12.93
N ARG A 193 -5.07 5.90 -12.11
CA ARG A 193 -6.49 6.03 -11.72
C ARG A 193 -6.71 6.70 -10.36
N SER A 194 -5.65 7.20 -9.74
CA SER A 194 -5.73 7.88 -8.43
C SER A 194 -6.57 9.16 -8.50
N ALA A 195 -6.45 9.91 -9.59
CA ALA A 195 -7.26 11.11 -9.85
C ALA A 195 -8.75 10.77 -10.00
N ASP A 196 -9.09 9.68 -10.72
CA ASP A 196 -10.47 9.21 -10.84
C ASP A 196 -11.08 8.84 -9.48
N THR A 197 -10.28 8.21 -8.62
CA THR A 197 -10.71 7.82 -7.27
C THR A 197 -10.99 9.06 -6.42
N SER A 198 -10.05 10.02 -6.40
CA SER A 198 -10.17 11.27 -5.64
C SER A 198 -11.33 12.15 -6.14
N LEU A 199 -11.57 12.20 -7.44
CA LEU A 199 -12.73 12.87 -8.01
C LEU A 199 -14.04 12.16 -7.62
N GLY A 200 -14.03 10.82 -7.63
CA GLY A 200 -15.14 10.00 -7.13
C GLY A 200 -15.48 10.33 -5.67
N PHE A 201 -14.48 10.49 -4.81
CA PHE A 201 -14.68 10.92 -3.41
C PHE A 201 -15.22 12.33 -3.32
N SER A 202 -14.65 13.25 -4.09
CA SER A 202 -15.07 14.66 -4.10
C SER A 202 -16.55 14.83 -4.50
N ARG A 203 -17.09 13.90 -5.30
CA ARG A 203 -18.49 13.84 -5.72
C ARG A 203 -19.39 12.91 -4.88
N ALA A 204 -18.81 12.12 -3.98
CA ALA A 204 -19.55 11.14 -3.20
C ALA A 204 -20.52 11.82 -2.23
N ARG A 205 -21.68 11.19 -1.99
CA ARG A 205 -22.74 11.71 -1.10
C ARG A 205 -22.94 10.87 0.17
N SER A 206 -22.10 9.87 0.37
CA SER A 206 -22.16 8.93 1.50
C SER A 206 -20.88 8.08 1.54
N THR A 207 -20.69 7.33 2.62
CA THR A 207 -19.62 6.31 2.68
C THR A 207 -19.81 5.20 1.65
N ALA A 208 -21.05 4.89 1.26
CA ALA A 208 -21.31 3.96 0.15
C ALA A 208 -20.82 4.53 -1.20
N GLY A 209 -20.90 5.85 -1.39
CA GLY A 209 -20.30 6.53 -2.55
C GLY A 209 -18.78 6.46 -2.57
N ILE A 210 -18.14 6.56 -1.39
CA ILE A 210 -16.69 6.34 -1.23
C ILE A 210 -16.30 4.92 -1.62
N GLU A 211 -17.02 3.91 -1.10
CA GLU A 211 -16.79 2.51 -1.46
C GLU A 211 -16.97 2.27 -2.96
N TRP A 212 -18.03 2.82 -3.55
CA TRP A 212 -18.28 2.69 -4.99
C TRP A 212 -17.11 3.26 -5.80
N ALA A 213 -16.59 4.43 -5.43
CA ALA A 213 -15.44 5.03 -6.10
C ALA A 213 -14.18 4.13 -5.98
N LEU A 214 -13.90 3.60 -4.78
CA LEU A 214 -12.81 2.65 -4.55
C LEU A 214 -12.92 1.42 -5.46
N HIS A 215 -14.11 0.83 -5.54
CA HIS A 215 -14.36 -0.36 -6.35
C HIS A 215 -14.25 -0.07 -7.84
N ARG A 216 -14.76 1.09 -8.28
CA ARG A 216 -14.87 1.44 -9.70
C ARG A 216 -13.53 1.73 -10.35
N SER A 217 -12.62 2.39 -9.63
CA SER A 217 -11.34 2.85 -10.17
C SER A 217 -10.16 1.97 -9.75
N GLN A 218 -10.19 1.40 -8.54
CA GLN A 218 -9.03 0.77 -7.89
C GLN A 218 -7.75 1.59 -8.13
N GLY A 219 -7.79 2.86 -7.74
CA GLY A 219 -6.76 3.83 -8.08
C GLY A 219 -5.83 4.20 -6.94
N LEU A 220 -6.14 3.86 -5.69
CA LEU A 220 -5.31 4.24 -4.54
C LEU A 220 -4.08 3.33 -4.43
N PRO A 221 -2.85 3.87 -4.46
CA PRO A 221 -1.66 3.02 -4.57
C PRO A 221 -1.24 2.34 -3.26
N TRP A 222 -1.37 3.01 -2.12
CA TRP A 222 -0.69 2.58 -0.88
C TRP A 222 -1.35 3.09 0.42
N VAL A 223 -2.63 3.49 0.36
CA VAL A 223 -3.34 4.05 1.52
C VAL A 223 -4.59 3.26 1.89
N ASN A 224 -4.91 3.26 3.18
CA ASN A 224 -6.24 2.95 3.69
C ASN A 224 -7.15 4.16 3.47
N THR A 225 -8.46 3.94 3.45
CA THR A 225 -9.47 5.01 3.41
C THR A 225 -10.36 4.91 4.64
N ILE A 226 -10.45 6.01 5.38
CA ILE A 226 -11.33 6.16 6.53
C ILE A 226 -12.33 7.26 6.18
N ALA A 227 -13.62 7.03 6.37
CA ALA A 227 -14.66 8.01 6.02
C ALA A 227 -15.82 8.01 7.01
N ALA A 228 -16.48 9.17 7.11
CA ALA A 228 -17.72 9.35 7.84
C ALA A 228 -18.67 10.24 7.02
N ASP A 229 -19.99 9.99 7.10
CA ASP A 229 -20.97 10.76 6.35
C ASP A 229 -22.04 11.43 7.24
N ARG A 230 -22.76 12.38 6.65
CA ARG A 230 -23.82 13.14 7.34
C ARG A 230 -24.98 12.28 7.83
N SER A 231 -25.11 11.04 7.35
CA SER A 231 -26.16 10.10 7.77
C SER A 231 -25.74 9.27 8.98
N GLY A 232 -24.53 9.48 9.51
CA GLY A 232 -24.05 8.76 10.68
C GLY A 232 -23.27 7.50 10.36
N ASN A 233 -22.87 7.24 9.11
CA ASN A 233 -22.11 6.04 8.77
C ASN A 233 -20.62 6.24 9.02
N SER A 234 -19.95 5.18 9.48
CA SER A 234 -18.49 5.06 9.60
C SER A 234 -17.99 4.03 8.58
N PHE A 235 -16.79 4.23 8.06
CA PHE A 235 -16.23 3.39 7.00
C PHE A 235 -14.72 3.32 7.07
N PHE A 236 -14.20 2.10 6.93
CA PHE A 236 -12.80 1.82 6.67
C PHE A 236 -12.68 0.85 5.49
N SER A 237 -11.69 1.06 4.64
CA SER A 237 -11.25 0.05 3.68
C SER A 237 -9.75 0.14 3.39
N GLN A 238 -9.08 -1.00 3.39
CA GLN A 238 -7.73 -1.17 2.84
C GLN A 238 -7.83 -1.51 1.35
N SER A 239 -8.32 -0.57 0.55
CA SER A 239 -8.50 -0.72 -0.91
C SER A 239 -7.31 -0.18 -1.72
N GLN A 240 -6.08 -0.51 -1.31
CA GLN A 240 -4.89 -0.16 -2.06
C GLN A 240 -4.66 -1.14 -3.24
N VAL A 241 -4.03 -0.70 -4.32
CA VAL A 241 -3.68 -1.57 -5.44
C VAL A 241 -2.52 -2.49 -5.06
N LEU A 242 -2.83 -3.77 -4.91
CA LEU A 242 -1.86 -4.83 -4.59
C LEU A 242 -1.75 -5.85 -5.72
N PRO A 243 -0.55 -6.43 -5.95
CA PRO A 243 -0.43 -7.61 -6.80
C PRO A 243 -1.27 -8.74 -6.21
N ARG A 244 -1.91 -9.55 -7.06
CA ARG A 244 -2.81 -10.65 -6.67
C ARG A 244 -2.06 -11.86 -6.11
N ILE A 245 -1.40 -11.67 -4.97
CA ILE A 245 -0.62 -12.69 -4.26
C ILE A 245 -1.49 -13.32 -3.18
N THR A 246 -2.23 -14.37 -3.53
CA THR A 246 -2.94 -15.18 -2.55
C THR A 246 -1.97 -16.07 -1.77
N ASP A 247 -2.34 -16.44 -0.55
CA ASP A 247 -1.60 -17.39 0.29
C ASP A 247 -1.44 -18.74 -0.43
N GLU A 248 -2.46 -19.17 -1.18
CA GLU A 248 -2.41 -20.37 -2.03
C GLU A 248 -1.37 -20.26 -3.16
N LEU A 249 -1.32 -19.12 -3.85
CA LEU A 249 -0.32 -18.88 -4.88
C LEU A 249 1.09 -18.88 -4.26
N ALA A 250 1.26 -18.19 -3.14
CA ALA A 250 2.53 -18.15 -2.43
C ALA A 250 2.96 -19.55 -1.97
N ALA A 251 2.05 -20.38 -1.45
CA ALA A 251 2.35 -21.75 -1.03
C ALA A 251 2.84 -22.63 -2.18
N ARG A 252 2.22 -22.53 -3.36
CA ARG A 252 2.59 -23.34 -4.53
C ARG A 252 3.83 -22.85 -5.27
N CYS A 253 4.00 -21.53 -5.36
CA CYS A 253 4.93 -20.91 -6.31
C CYS A 253 6.13 -20.22 -5.67
N SER A 254 6.20 -20.13 -4.34
CA SER A 254 7.36 -19.50 -3.69
C SER A 254 8.64 -20.28 -3.93
N THR A 255 9.69 -19.56 -4.34
CA THR A 255 11.06 -20.07 -4.33
C THR A 255 11.57 -20.22 -2.88
N PRO A 256 12.76 -20.79 -2.62
CA PRO A 256 13.32 -20.83 -1.27
C PRO A 256 13.35 -19.46 -0.57
N LEU A 257 13.63 -18.40 -1.35
CA LEU A 257 13.59 -17.02 -0.86
C LEU A 257 12.16 -16.61 -0.48
N GLY A 258 11.20 -16.87 -1.38
CA GLY A 258 9.78 -16.55 -1.16
C GLY A 258 9.19 -17.25 0.05
N ARG A 259 9.56 -18.51 0.30
CA ARG A 259 9.13 -19.28 1.47
C ARG A 259 9.58 -18.66 2.79
N ALA A 260 10.67 -17.91 2.79
CA ALA A 260 11.14 -17.19 3.97
C ALA A 260 10.56 -15.77 4.05
N THR A 261 10.49 -15.05 2.93
CA THR A 261 10.06 -13.64 2.93
C THR A 261 8.55 -13.47 3.05
N TYR A 262 7.73 -14.34 2.43
CA TYR A 262 6.28 -14.14 2.38
C TYR A 262 5.60 -14.27 3.76
N PRO A 263 5.80 -15.35 4.55
CA PRO A 263 5.19 -15.43 5.89
C PRO A 263 5.66 -14.29 6.79
N SER A 264 6.93 -13.91 6.65
CA SER A 264 7.55 -12.91 7.51
C SER A 264 7.12 -11.47 7.21
N ALA A 265 6.98 -11.09 5.94
CA ALA A 265 6.84 -9.71 5.53
C ALA A 265 5.75 -9.47 4.45
N GLY A 266 5.11 -10.52 3.92
CA GLY A 266 4.17 -10.42 2.80
C GLY A 266 4.85 -10.30 1.43
N LEU A 267 6.18 -10.28 1.37
CA LEU A 267 6.95 -10.22 0.13
C LEU A 267 7.02 -11.58 -0.54
N ALA A 268 6.31 -11.76 -1.66
CA ALA A 268 6.41 -12.97 -2.47
C ALA A 268 7.59 -12.92 -3.44
N VAL A 269 8.30 -14.06 -3.52
CA VAL A 269 9.28 -14.35 -4.57
C VAL A 269 8.84 -15.62 -5.26
N LEU A 270 8.21 -15.47 -6.41
CA LEU A 270 7.58 -16.55 -7.16
C LEU A 270 8.55 -17.16 -8.18
N ASP A 271 8.35 -18.43 -8.51
CA ASP A 271 9.06 -19.13 -9.59
C ASP A 271 8.62 -18.57 -10.95
N GLY A 272 9.44 -17.70 -11.54
CA GLY A 272 9.20 -17.07 -12.83
C GLY A 272 9.40 -18.01 -14.01
N SER A 273 9.88 -19.24 -13.79
CA SER A 273 10.07 -20.23 -14.84
C SER A 273 8.80 -21.02 -15.18
N LYS A 274 7.74 -20.88 -14.37
CA LYS A 274 6.46 -21.57 -14.56
C LYS A 274 5.36 -20.60 -14.92
N ALA A 275 4.70 -20.76 -16.06
CA ALA A 275 3.58 -19.88 -16.42
C ALA A 275 2.41 -20.00 -15.42
N SER A 276 2.24 -21.15 -14.78
CA SER A 276 1.25 -21.37 -13.71
C SER A 276 1.48 -20.52 -12.45
N CYS A 277 2.65 -19.88 -12.33
CA CYS A 277 2.98 -18.98 -11.23
C CYS A 277 2.82 -17.50 -11.58
N ALA A 278 2.32 -17.19 -12.79
CA ALA A 278 1.92 -15.83 -13.14
C ALA A 278 0.72 -15.37 -12.29
N LEU A 279 0.60 -14.06 -12.10
CA LEU A 279 -0.53 -13.49 -11.36
C LEU A 279 -1.83 -13.69 -12.14
N GLY A 280 -2.83 -14.25 -11.46
CA GLY A 280 -4.17 -14.45 -12.02
C GLY A 280 -4.94 -13.14 -12.17
N ARG A 281 -6.24 -13.27 -12.41
CA ARG A 281 -7.17 -12.13 -12.53
C ARG A 281 -8.43 -12.43 -11.72
N ASP A 282 -8.80 -11.53 -10.82
CA ASP A 282 -10.13 -11.56 -10.21
C ASP A 282 -11.17 -10.97 -11.19
N ARG A 283 -12.39 -11.52 -11.17
CA ARG A 283 -13.45 -11.14 -12.12
C ARG A 283 -13.84 -9.67 -11.98
N ASP A 284 -13.78 -9.14 -10.78
CA ASP A 284 -14.11 -7.77 -10.38
C ASP A 284 -12.90 -6.83 -10.39
N ALA A 285 -11.70 -7.29 -10.77
CA ALA A 285 -10.53 -6.44 -10.90
C ALA A 285 -10.52 -5.63 -12.21
N VAL A 286 -10.23 -4.32 -12.12
CA VAL A 286 -10.14 -3.41 -13.28
C VAL A 286 -8.94 -3.68 -14.18
N GLN A 287 -7.91 -4.37 -13.69
CA GLN A 287 -6.78 -4.83 -14.48
C GLN A 287 -6.34 -6.25 -14.05
N PRO A 288 -5.78 -7.06 -14.95
CA PRO A 288 -5.19 -8.35 -14.58
C PRO A 288 -4.06 -8.19 -13.56
N GLY A 289 -3.83 -9.22 -12.75
CA GLY A 289 -2.70 -9.27 -11.83
C GLY A 289 -2.87 -8.50 -10.52
N ILE A 290 -4.03 -7.88 -10.25
CA ILE A 290 -4.36 -7.26 -8.96
C ILE A 290 -5.56 -7.95 -8.31
N PHE A 291 -5.73 -7.74 -7.00
CA PHE A 291 -6.94 -8.17 -6.30
C PHE A 291 -8.16 -7.40 -6.76
N GLY A 292 -9.30 -8.09 -6.85
CA GLY A 292 -10.60 -7.47 -7.03
C GLY A 292 -11.11 -6.77 -5.77
N PRO A 293 -11.98 -5.75 -5.89
CA PRO A 293 -12.53 -5.02 -4.73
C PRO A 293 -13.20 -5.91 -3.68
N GLY A 294 -13.83 -7.02 -4.09
CA GLY A 294 -14.45 -7.98 -3.16
C GLY A 294 -13.49 -8.69 -2.20
N ARG A 295 -12.18 -8.51 -2.37
CA ARG A 295 -11.13 -9.08 -1.50
C ARG A 295 -10.54 -8.05 -0.52
N MET A 296 -10.93 -6.78 -0.62
CA MET A 296 -10.34 -5.69 0.18
C MET A 296 -10.88 -5.72 1.62
N PRO A 297 -10.01 -5.75 2.66
CA PRO A 297 -10.45 -5.63 4.06
C PRO A 297 -11.26 -4.36 4.26
N THR A 298 -12.53 -4.50 4.65
CA THR A 298 -13.49 -3.40 4.73
C THR A 298 -14.38 -3.57 5.95
N LEU A 299 -14.56 -2.49 6.71
CA LEU A 299 -15.42 -2.46 7.89
C LEU A 299 -16.33 -1.24 7.81
N LYS A 300 -17.62 -1.42 8.11
CA LYS A 300 -18.65 -0.39 7.95
C LYS A 300 -19.55 -0.34 9.17
N ASN A 301 -20.01 0.86 9.49
CA ASN A 301 -21.09 1.12 10.45
C ASN A 301 -20.84 0.52 11.84
N THR A 302 -19.58 0.43 12.25
CA THR A 302 -19.16 0.12 13.63
C THR A 302 -19.09 1.41 14.45
N PRO A 303 -19.19 1.35 15.80
CA PRO A 303 -19.19 2.54 16.66
C PRO A 303 -18.04 3.51 16.37
N TYR A 304 -16.88 2.96 16.02
CA TYR A 304 -15.74 3.65 15.45
C TYR A 304 -15.02 2.74 14.43
N VAL A 305 -14.22 3.38 13.58
CA VAL A 305 -13.10 2.75 12.87
C VAL A 305 -11.88 3.64 13.06
N GLU A 306 -10.72 3.06 13.34
CA GLU A 306 -9.45 3.76 13.49
C GLU A 306 -8.38 3.10 12.63
N ASN A 307 -7.38 3.86 12.21
CA ASN A 307 -6.14 3.27 11.76
C ASN A 307 -4.95 4.17 12.09
N SER A 308 -3.90 3.51 12.59
CA SER A 308 -2.62 4.10 12.94
C SER A 308 -1.44 3.36 12.25
N ASN A 309 -1.57 3.08 10.95
CA ASN A 309 -0.60 2.40 10.05
C ASN A 309 -0.22 0.94 10.38
N ASP A 310 -0.82 0.35 11.40
CA ASP A 310 -0.90 -1.10 11.48
C ASP A 310 -1.93 -1.63 10.47
N SER A 311 -1.94 -2.95 10.26
CA SER A 311 -2.86 -3.60 9.33
C SER A 311 -4.33 -3.41 9.71
N ALA A 312 -5.23 -3.72 8.77
CA ALA A 312 -6.68 -3.68 8.94
C ALA A 312 -7.22 -4.51 10.13
N TRP A 313 -6.42 -5.40 10.72
CA TRP A 313 -6.84 -6.33 11.77
C TRP A 313 -7.62 -5.65 12.91
N LEU A 314 -7.07 -4.58 13.48
CA LEU A 314 -7.64 -3.90 14.64
C LEU A 314 -8.20 -2.52 14.30
N THR A 315 -8.74 -2.37 13.09
CA THR A 315 -9.52 -1.16 12.74
C THR A 315 -10.64 -0.87 13.73
N ASN A 316 -11.21 -1.92 14.32
CA ASN A 316 -12.09 -1.86 15.48
C ASN A 316 -11.77 -3.07 16.37
N ALA A 317 -11.47 -2.85 17.65
CA ALA A 317 -11.03 -3.92 18.56
C ALA A 317 -12.14 -4.95 18.85
N ASP A 318 -13.41 -4.52 18.85
CA ASP A 318 -14.57 -5.40 19.10
C ASP A 318 -14.99 -6.19 17.87
N ARG A 319 -14.55 -5.77 16.68
CA ARG A 319 -14.82 -6.44 15.40
C ARG A 319 -13.54 -6.58 14.56
N PRO A 320 -12.59 -7.42 14.97
CA PRO A 320 -11.33 -7.58 14.24
C PRO A 320 -11.56 -8.12 12.82
N LEU A 321 -10.90 -7.53 11.83
CA LEU A 321 -10.89 -8.03 10.46
C LEU A 321 -9.89 -9.18 10.33
N THR A 322 -10.33 -10.34 9.84
CA THR A 322 -9.48 -11.53 9.62
C THR A 322 -9.81 -12.18 8.27
N GLY A 323 -9.02 -13.17 7.86
CA GLY A 323 -9.27 -13.94 6.63
C GLY A 323 -8.81 -13.26 5.33
N TYR A 324 -8.13 -12.11 5.41
CA TYR A 324 -7.44 -11.52 4.27
C TYR A 324 -6.04 -12.12 4.09
N GLU A 325 -5.55 -12.11 2.86
CA GLU A 325 -4.26 -12.69 2.48
C GLU A 325 -3.09 -12.01 3.18
N ARG A 326 -1.99 -12.74 3.43
CA ARG A 326 -0.81 -12.20 4.13
C ARG A 326 -0.22 -10.95 3.48
N VAL A 327 -0.39 -10.78 2.17
CA VAL A 327 0.08 -9.61 1.41
C VAL A 327 -0.56 -8.28 1.86
N PHE A 328 -1.76 -8.30 2.45
CA PHE A 328 -2.42 -7.09 2.97
C PHE A 328 -1.79 -6.61 4.29
N GLY A 329 -1.29 -7.52 5.11
CA GLY A 329 -0.73 -7.20 6.42
C GLY A 329 -0.77 -8.40 7.37
N THR A 330 -0.34 -8.18 8.61
CA THR A 330 -0.35 -9.23 9.64
C THR A 330 -1.66 -9.23 10.43
N THR A 331 -1.99 -10.36 11.05
CA THR A 331 -3.03 -10.50 12.08
C THR A 331 -2.40 -11.18 13.29
N ALA A 332 -2.97 -11.02 14.49
CA ALA A 332 -2.49 -11.72 15.69
C ALA A 332 -1.01 -11.47 16.02
N THR A 333 -0.49 -10.27 15.73
CA THR A 333 0.85 -9.84 16.14
C THR A 333 0.78 -8.53 16.91
N GLN A 334 1.76 -8.29 17.77
CA GLN A 334 1.89 -7.03 18.50
C GLN A 334 1.73 -5.81 17.56
N ARG A 335 0.91 -4.86 17.99
CA ARG A 335 0.70 -3.58 17.33
C ARG A 335 1.71 -2.55 17.81
N SER A 336 1.97 -1.54 16.99
CA SER A 336 2.78 -0.39 17.41
C SER A 336 2.17 0.30 18.64
N VAL A 337 3.00 1.00 19.41
CA VAL A 337 2.53 1.73 20.60
C VAL A 337 1.47 2.77 20.22
N ARG A 338 1.65 3.44 19.07
CA ARG A 338 0.69 4.43 18.55
C ARG A 338 -0.68 3.80 18.27
N THR A 339 -0.73 2.65 17.60
CA THR A 339 -1.99 1.92 17.38
C THR A 339 -2.62 1.48 18.70
N ARG A 340 -1.83 0.98 19.66
CA ARG A 340 -2.36 0.56 20.97
C ARG A 340 -3.02 1.72 21.72
N GLY A 341 -2.34 2.86 21.82
CA GLY A 341 -2.90 4.05 22.46
C GLY A 341 -4.10 4.61 21.71
N ALA A 342 -4.05 4.65 20.38
CA ALA A 342 -5.17 5.10 19.55
C ALA A 342 -6.42 4.23 19.76
N ILE A 343 -6.29 2.91 19.74
CA ILE A 343 -7.41 1.99 19.97
C ILE A 343 -8.03 2.21 21.35
N GLU A 344 -7.20 2.33 22.38
CA GLU A 344 -7.65 2.54 23.76
C GLU A 344 -8.46 3.85 23.88
N ASP A 345 -7.90 4.97 23.42
CA ASP A 345 -8.54 6.28 23.48
C ASP A 345 -9.83 6.30 22.64
N VAL A 346 -9.77 5.79 21.41
CA VAL A 346 -10.90 5.83 20.47
C VAL A 346 -12.04 4.93 20.94
N ALA A 347 -11.74 3.75 21.48
CA ALA A 347 -12.76 2.86 22.05
C ALA A 347 -13.44 3.51 23.26
N ALA A 348 -12.67 4.07 24.20
CA ALA A 348 -13.21 4.77 25.36
C ALA A 348 -14.08 5.99 24.96
N MET A 349 -13.67 6.73 23.92
CA MET A 349 -14.48 7.82 23.36
C MET A 349 -15.80 7.30 22.75
N ALA A 350 -15.75 6.21 22.00
CA ALA A 350 -16.94 5.61 21.41
C ALA A 350 -17.94 5.13 22.47
N GLU A 351 -17.45 4.52 23.55
CA GLU A 351 -18.26 4.08 24.70
C GLU A 351 -18.89 5.26 25.46
N ARG A 352 -18.13 6.33 25.70
CA ARG A 352 -18.65 7.56 26.32
C ARG A 352 -19.83 8.14 25.52
N GLY A 353 -19.73 8.05 24.19
CA GLY A 353 -20.72 8.58 23.26
C GLY A 353 -20.88 10.10 23.36
N ARG A 354 -21.93 10.62 22.70
CA ARG A 354 -22.23 12.07 22.60
C ARG A 354 -21.02 12.92 22.17
N LEU A 355 -20.16 12.35 21.33
CA LEU A 355 -18.93 12.99 20.84
C LEU A 355 -19.24 14.23 19.98
N ARG A 356 -18.41 15.25 20.14
CA ARG A 356 -18.40 16.50 19.37
C ARG A 356 -17.02 16.69 18.74
N VAL A 357 -16.91 17.63 17.80
CA VAL A 357 -15.62 18.02 17.20
C VAL A 357 -14.58 18.38 18.29
N ALA A 358 -15.00 19.14 19.30
CA ALA A 358 -14.12 19.52 20.42
C ALA A 358 -13.56 18.33 21.21
N ASP A 359 -14.21 17.16 21.21
CA ASP A 359 -13.67 15.95 21.82
C ASP A 359 -12.49 15.38 21.03
N LEU A 360 -12.59 15.39 19.69
CA LEU A 360 -11.51 14.96 18.79
C LEU A 360 -10.33 15.93 18.87
N GLU A 361 -10.59 17.25 18.90
CA GLU A 361 -9.52 18.26 19.05
C GLU A 361 -8.77 18.09 20.37
N ARG A 362 -9.48 17.89 21.48
CA ARG A 362 -8.84 17.62 22.78
C ARG A 362 -7.98 16.36 22.74
N GLN A 363 -8.47 15.29 22.13
CA GLN A 363 -7.71 14.04 22.04
C GLN A 363 -6.46 14.21 21.16
N GLN A 364 -6.59 14.90 20.02
CA GLN A 364 -5.49 15.12 19.07
C GLN A 364 -4.33 15.92 19.66
N PHE A 365 -4.60 16.83 20.60
CA PHE A 365 -3.61 17.69 21.26
C PHE A 365 -3.37 17.33 22.73
N ALA A 366 -3.78 16.13 23.16
CA ALA A 366 -3.52 15.68 24.52
C ALA A 366 -2.06 15.31 24.76
N ASP A 367 -1.30 15.02 23.69
CA ASP A 367 0.11 14.59 23.72
C ASP A 367 0.37 13.44 24.72
N ARG A 368 -0.62 12.56 24.91
CA ARG A 368 -0.49 11.36 25.75
C ARG A 368 0.62 10.47 25.19
N ALA A 369 1.47 9.96 26.07
CA ALA A 369 2.53 9.03 25.74
C ALA A 369 2.18 7.62 26.26
N PRO A 370 1.59 6.72 25.44
CA PRO A 370 1.10 5.43 25.93
C PRO A 370 2.20 4.53 26.51
N THR A 371 3.46 4.77 26.18
CA THR A 371 4.60 4.08 26.82
C THR A 371 4.74 4.39 28.30
N GLY A 372 4.24 5.54 28.77
CA GLY A 372 4.29 5.91 30.19
C GLY A 372 3.25 5.18 31.05
N ASP A 373 2.24 4.58 30.42
CA ASP A 373 1.16 3.85 31.08
C ASP A 373 1.40 2.31 31.09
N LEU A 374 2.47 1.85 30.43
CA LEU A 374 2.91 0.45 30.34
C LEU A 374 4.08 0.17 31.26
#